data_AF-A0A0R3MXT4-F1
#
_entry.id   AF-A0A0R3MXT4-F1
#
_cell.length_a   1.000
_cell.length_b   1.000
_cell.length_c   1.000
_cell.angle_alpha   90.00
_cell.angle_beta   90.00
_cell.angle_gamma   90.00
#
_symmetry.space_group_name_H-M   'P 1'
#
loop_
_entity.id
_entity.type
_entity.pdbx_description
1 polymer ?
#
loop_
_entity_poly.entity_id
_entity_poly.type
_entity_poly.pdbx_seq_one_letter_code
_entity_poly.pdbx_strand_id
1 'polypeptide(L)'
;MRRWPLIAFGITLLGALSGAAAYQQAGPRQGEQRTWREIAWPFPRDGWPAGKAFRCDGCGSDVAISVRPKIGFCNCDRGVADDDEVDRVADVDLMSEHFVPLAPGEVVRVADMVGRIRTYELPPAAGARHAVGIAVSRRCDLLVAVAHGNGDASEIRRAALAFLATSEMTRWTMAAMDGR
;
A
#
# COMPACT_ATOMS: atom_id res chain seq x y z
N MET A 1 80.14 18.33 -18.93
CA MET A 1 79.34 19.54 -18.65
C MET A 1 77.98 19.30 -19.30
N ARG A 2 76.83 19.20 -18.63
CA ARG A 2 76.25 20.12 -17.66
C ARG A 2 75.06 19.40 -17.00
N ARG A 3 75.08 19.32 -15.66
CA ARG A 3 73.95 18.92 -14.80
C ARG A 3 72.90 20.05 -14.82
N TRP A 4 71.61 19.76 -14.72
CA TRP A 4 70.59 20.57 -14.00
C TRP A 4 69.15 20.03 -14.13
N PRO A 5 68.23 20.37 -13.21
CA PRO A 5 67.73 19.40 -12.22
C PRO A 5 66.20 19.18 -12.29
N LEU A 6 65.75 18.17 -11.53
CA LEU A 6 64.35 18.01 -11.11
C LEU A 6 63.94 19.16 -10.18
N ILE A 7 62.73 19.70 -10.33
CA ILE A 7 61.82 20.12 -9.23
C ILE A 7 60.37 20.18 -9.76
N ALA A 8 59.48 19.68 -8.92
CA ALA A 8 58.04 19.46 -9.06
C ALA A 8 57.18 20.74 -8.98
N PHE A 9 55.95 20.69 -9.50
CA PHE A 9 54.67 20.73 -8.76
C PHE A 9 53.49 20.99 -9.70
N GLY A 10 52.37 20.29 -9.49
CA GLY A 10 51.13 20.58 -10.20
C GLY A 10 50.09 19.47 -10.08
N ILE A 11 49.61 19.19 -8.85
CA ILE A 11 48.45 18.35 -8.61
C ILE A 11 47.24 19.01 -9.27
N THR A 12 46.66 18.38 -10.29
CA THR A 12 45.33 18.71 -10.81
C THR A 12 44.35 17.63 -10.36
N LEU A 13 43.74 17.89 -9.20
CA LEU A 13 42.45 17.33 -8.81
C LEU A 13 41.37 18.05 -9.63
N LEU A 14 40.53 17.32 -10.38
CA LEU A 14 39.12 17.64 -10.66
C LEU A 14 38.56 16.70 -11.74
N GLY A 15 37.46 16.01 -11.41
CA GLY A 15 36.68 15.27 -12.40
C GLY A 15 35.88 14.09 -11.84
N ALA A 16 35.11 14.30 -10.77
CA ALA A 16 34.13 13.34 -10.31
C ALA A 16 33.00 13.17 -11.38
N LEU A 17 33.05 12.09 -12.13
CA LEU A 17 31.91 11.55 -12.89
C LEU A 17 30.98 10.88 -11.86
N SER A 18 29.93 11.55 -11.35
CA SER A 18 28.62 11.77 -12.00
C SER A 18 27.98 10.46 -12.48
N GLY A 19 27.05 9.90 -11.69
CA GLY A 19 26.24 8.76 -12.15
C GLY A 19 25.63 7.83 -11.09
N ALA A 20 25.51 8.21 -9.82
CA ALA A 20 24.60 7.50 -8.92
C ALA A 20 23.25 8.21 -8.95
N ALA A 21 22.29 7.58 -9.63
CA ALA A 21 20.92 8.03 -9.77
C ALA A 21 20.39 8.54 -8.42
N ALA A 22 20.08 9.82 -8.38
CA ALA A 22 19.20 10.38 -7.38
C ALA A 22 17.82 9.72 -7.57
N TYR A 23 17.62 8.55 -6.96
CA TYR A 23 16.30 8.18 -6.49
C TYR A 23 15.96 9.18 -5.39
N GLN A 24 15.53 10.37 -5.80
CA GLN A 24 14.67 11.17 -4.95
C GLN A 24 13.42 10.30 -4.78
N GLN A 25 13.34 9.60 -3.65
CA GLN A 25 12.05 9.39 -3.01
C GLN A 25 11.34 10.74 -3.07
N ALA A 26 10.40 10.87 -3.99
CA ALA A 26 9.34 11.83 -3.90
C ALA A 26 8.55 11.44 -2.64
N GLY A 27 9.06 11.87 -1.48
CA GLY A 27 8.29 11.89 -0.26
C GLY A 27 6.98 12.62 -0.53
N PRO A 28 5.88 12.21 0.10
CA PRO A 28 4.58 12.80 -0.14
C PRO A 28 4.69 14.32 0.00
N ARG A 29 4.29 15.05 -1.05
CA ARG A 29 4.22 16.51 -1.06
C ARG A 29 3.51 16.95 0.24
N GLN A 30 4.22 17.70 1.07
CA GLN A 30 3.63 18.36 2.23
C GLN A 30 2.69 19.45 1.70
N GLY A 31 1.40 19.13 1.66
CA GLY A 31 0.33 20.03 1.26
C GLY A 31 -0.96 19.23 1.39
N GLU A 32 -1.73 19.55 2.43
CA GLU A 32 -2.80 18.75 3.07
C GLU A 32 -2.33 17.57 3.93
N GLN A 33 -2.34 17.77 5.26
CA GLN A 33 -2.31 16.66 6.22
C GLN A 33 -3.57 15.81 6.02
N ARG A 34 -3.45 14.72 5.26
CA ARG A 34 -4.46 13.66 5.24
C ARG A 34 -4.58 13.10 6.64
N THR A 35 -5.70 13.39 7.30
CA THR A 35 -5.95 12.94 8.66
C THR A 35 -6.87 11.74 8.60
N TRP A 36 -6.39 10.60 9.07
CA TRP A 36 -7.20 9.39 9.14
C TRP A 36 -7.85 9.30 10.51
N ARG A 37 -9.17 9.13 10.51
CA ARG A 37 -9.96 8.98 11.72
C ARG A 37 -10.58 7.60 11.73
N GLU A 38 -10.36 6.86 12.82
CA GLU A 38 -10.99 5.56 13.02
C GLU A 38 -12.52 5.75 13.08
N ILE A 39 -13.23 4.86 12.40
CA ILE A 39 -14.70 4.78 12.37
C ILE A 39 -15.13 3.38 12.80
N ALA A 40 -16.41 3.22 13.14
CA ALA A 40 -16.96 1.90 13.41
C ALA A 40 -16.79 0.99 12.19
N TRP A 41 -16.50 -0.30 12.43
CA TRP A 41 -16.47 -1.31 11.38
C TRP A 41 -17.80 -1.31 10.62
N PRO A 42 -17.81 -1.01 9.30
CA PRO A 42 -19.04 -0.70 8.59
C PRO A 42 -19.77 -1.93 8.04
N PHE A 43 -19.24 -3.14 8.25
CA PHE A 43 -19.83 -4.38 7.72
C PHE A 43 -20.57 -5.18 8.78
N PRO A 44 -21.62 -5.92 8.39
CA PRO A 44 -22.21 -6.95 9.24
C PRO A 44 -21.18 -7.98 9.69
N ARG A 45 -21.53 -8.74 10.73
CA ARG A 45 -20.73 -9.87 11.18
C ARG A 45 -20.66 -10.92 10.06
N ASP A 46 -19.44 -11.34 9.74
CA ASP A 46 -19.15 -12.44 8.83
C ASP A 46 -18.39 -13.57 9.57
N GLY A 47 -17.80 -14.50 8.82
CA GLY A 47 -16.98 -15.59 9.38
C GLY A 47 -15.64 -15.14 9.97
N TRP A 48 -15.32 -13.84 9.96
CA TRP A 48 -14.06 -13.29 10.44
C TRP A 48 -14.31 -12.28 11.58
N PRO A 49 -13.35 -12.11 12.51
CA PRO A 49 -13.40 -10.98 13.45
C PRO A 49 -13.44 -9.65 12.69
N ALA A 50 -14.05 -8.62 13.31
CA ALA A 50 -13.99 -7.28 12.76
C ALA A 50 -12.54 -6.78 12.73
N GLY A 51 -12.19 -6.03 11.67
CA GLY A 51 -10.94 -5.30 11.60
C GLY A 51 -11.06 -3.88 12.13
N LYS A 52 -10.23 -2.98 11.62
CA LYS A 52 -10.32 -1.54 11.83
C LYS A 52 -10.80 -0.84 10.56
N ALA A 53 -11.58 0.22 10.71
CA ALA A 53 -12.02 1.03 9.58
C ALA A 53 -11.66 2.49 9.84
N PHE A 54 -11.31 3.21 8.78
CA PHE A 54 -10.91 4.61 8.86
C PHE A 54 -11.51 5.41 7.72
N ARG A 55 -11.81 6.68 8.00
CA ARG A 55 -12.15 7.68 6.98
C ARG A 55 -11.02 8.69 6.89
N CYS A 56 -10.66 9.07 5.67
CA CYS A 56 -9.68 10.10 5.41
C CYS A 56 -10.35 11.47 5.29
N ASP A 57 -10.04 12.34 6.24
CA ASP A 57 -10.35 13.76 6.16
C ASP A 57 -9.20 14.45 5.36
N GLY A 58 -9.53 15.12 4.25
CA GLY A 58 -8.53 15.76 3.36
C GLY A 58 -8.00 14.89 2.21
N CYS A 59 -8.64 13.75 1.90
CA CYS A 59 -8.36 12.98 0.67
C CYS A 59 -9.20 13.44 -0.55
N GLY A 60 -10.04 14.47 -0.40
CA GLY A 60 -10.91 15.03 -1.44
C GLY A 60 -12.19 14.23 -1.72
N SER A 61 -12.10 12.90 -1.84
CA SER A 61 -13.13 12.06 -2.46
C SER A 61 -13.81 11.03 -1.53
N ASP A 62 -14.00 11.39 -0.25
CA ASP A 62 -14.56 10.54 0.82
C ASP A 62 -13.94 9.13 0.83
N VAL A 63 -12.61 9.11 0.93
CA VAL A 63 -11.87 7.86 0.95
C VAL A 63 -12.03 7.22 2.33
N ALA A 64 -12.49 5.98 2.35
CA ALA A 64 -12.45 5.14 3.54
C ALA A 64 -11.69 3.85 3.25
N ILE A 65 -11.11 3.28 4.29
CA ILE A 65 -10.38 2.01 4.23
C ILE A 65 -10.80 1.12 5.40
N SER A 66 -11.08 -0.14 5.10
CA SER A 66 -11.27 -1.19 6.09
C SER A 66 -10.09 -2.14 6.01
N VAL A 67 -9.48 -2.45 7.14
CA VAL A 67 -8.24 -3.22 7.26
C VAL A 67 -8.45 -4.34 8.26
N ARG A 68 -8.11 -5.57 7.90
CA ARG A 68 -8.36 -6.74 8.72
C ARG A 68 -7.24 -7.77 8.61
N PRO A 69 -6.71 -8.29 9.73
CA PRO A 69 -5.89 -9.49 9.70
C PRO A 69 -6.77 -10.73 9.49
N LYS A 70 -6.35 -11.64 8.62
CA LYS A 70 -6.96 -12.97 8.42
C LYS A 70 -5.93 -14.03 8.78
N ILE A 71 -6.15 -14.70 9.91
CA ILE A 71 -5.25 -15.71 10.48
C ILE A 71 -5.53 -17.07 9.84
N GLY A 72 -4.50 -17.82 9.46
CA GLY A 72 -4.65 -19.17 8.92
C GLY A 72 -5.08 -19.24 7.45
N PHE A 73 -4.45 -18.43 6.60
CA PHE A 73 -4.58 -18.49 5.15
C PHE A 73 -4.01 -19.80 4.57
N CYS A 74 -4.78 -20.45 3.69
CA CYS A 74 -4.46 -21.79 3.21
C CYS A 74 -3.22 -21.86 2.30
N ASN A 75 -2.94 -20.81 1.50
CA ASN A 75 -1.79 -20.80 0.58
C ASN A 75 -0.55 -20.19 1.26
N CYS A 76 -0.12 -20.77 2.38
CA CYS A 76 1.03 -20.29 3.16
C CYS A 76 2.35 -20.25 2.36
N ASP A 77 2.51 -21.16 1.40
CA ASP A 77 3.77 -21.33 0.68
C ASP A 77 4.00 -20.25 -0.37
N ARG A 78 2.93 -19.79 -1.03
CA ARG A 78 3.01 -18.80 -2.11
C ARG A 78 2.45 -17.43 -1.71
N GLY A 79 1.74 -17.34 -0.59
CA GLY A 79 1.05 -16.11 -0.19
C GLY A 79 -0.03 -15.73 -1.20
N VAL A 80 -0.21 -14.43 -1.44
CA VAL A 80 -1.12 -13.90 -2.46
C VAL A 80 -0.39 -13.88 -3.81
N ALA A 81 -0.54 -14.95 -4.58
CA ALA A 81 0.17 -15.24 -5.82
C ALA A 81 -0.46 -14.59 -7.05
N ASP A 82 -1.79 -14.49 -7.10
CA ASP A 82 -2.53 -14.03 -8.27
C ASP A 82 -3.73 -13.13 -7.91
N ASP A 83 -4.37 -12.61 -8.96
CA ASP A 83 -5.50 -11.70 -8.83
C ASP A 83 -6.76 -12.38 -8.28
N ASP A 84 -6.97 -13.66 -8.59
CA ASP A 84 -8.10 -14.45 -8.07
C ASP A 84 -8.00 -14.61 -6.54
N GLU A 85 -6.77 -14.72 -6.02
CA GLU A 85 -6.54 -14.70 -4.58
C GLU A 85 -6.85 -13.33 -3.96
N VAL A 86 -6.52 -12.22 -4.63
CA VAL A 86 -6.91 -10.88 -4.15
C VAL A 86 -8.43 -10.75 -4.10
N ASP A 87 -9.12 -11.12 -5.17
CA ASP A 87 -10.58 -11.02 -5.29
C ASP A 87 -11.29 -11.79 -4.16
N ARG A 88 -10.73 -12.96 -3.79
CA ARG A 88 -11.28 -13.82 -2.73
C ARG A 88 -11.01 -13.33 -1.31
N VAL A 89 -9.87 -12.69 -1.05
CA VAL A 89 -9.44 -12.41 0.33
C VAL A 89 -9.50 -10.94 0.71
N ALA A 90 -9.51 -10.00 -0.23
CA ALA A 90 -9.38 -8.58 0.05
C ALA A 90 -10.64 -7.89 0.62
N ASP A 91 -11.71 -8.65 0.91
CA ASP A 91 -12.99 -8.15 1.44
C ASP A 91 -13.69 -7.14 0.51
N VAL A 92 -13.44 -7.21 -0.80
CA VAL A 92 -14.08 -6.34 -1.80
C VAL A 92 -15.58 -6.68 -1.95
N ASP A 93 -15.92 -7.94 -1.76
CA ASP A 93 -17.29 -8.46 -1.71
C ASP A 93 -18.14 -7.83 -0.59
N LEU A 94 -17.52 -7.41 0.52
CA LEU A 94 -18.22 -6.66 1.58
C LEU A 94 -18.67 -5.26 1.13
N MET A 95 -18.09 -4.71 0.06
CA MET A 95 -18.57 -3.48 -0.59
C MET A 95 -19.74 -3.76 -1.51
N SER A 96 -19.60 -4.79 -2.34
CA SER A 96 -20.55 -5.18 -3.37
C SER A 96 -20.14 -6.55 -3.87
N GLU A 97 -21.08 -7.48 -3.97
CA GLU A 97 -20.84 -8.79 -4.59
C GLU A 97 -20.59 -8.69 -6.11
N HIS A 98 -20.82 -7.52 -6.72
CA HIS A 98 -20.74 -7.30 -8.17
C HIS A 98 -19.51 -6.49 -8.60
N PHE A 99 -18.45 -6.42 -7.78
CA PHE A 99 -17.24 -5.69 -8.14
C PHE A 99 -16.66 -6.14 -9.49
N VAL A 100 -16.14 -5.18 -10.28
CA VAL A 100 -15.56 -5.44 -11.60
C VAL A 100 -14.11 -4.97 -11.60
N PRO A 101 -13.12 -5.83 -11.87
CA PRO A 101 -11.72 -5.41 -11.91
C PRO A 101 -11.46 -4.49 -13.11
N LEU A 102 -10.81 -3.36 -12.86
CA LEU A 102 -10.46 -2.37 -13.89
C LEU A 102 -9.14 -2.68 -14.61
N ALA A 103 -8.25 -3.43 -13.96
CA ALA A 103 -6.95 -3.83 -14.49
C ALA A 103 -6.44 -5.12 -13.81
N PRO A 104 -5.44 -5.78 -14.40
CA PRO A 104 -4.64 -6.77 -13.68
C PRO A 104 -4.05 -6.17 -12.40
N GLY A 105 -3.96 -6.97 -11.36
CA GLY A 105 -3.33 -6.57 -10.11
C GLY A 105 -1.81 -6.43 -10.25
N GLU A 106 -1.24 -5.68 -9.32
CA GLU A 106 0.19 -5.41 -9.26
C GLU A 106 0.79 -5.97 -7.96
N VAL A 107 2.05 -6.36 -7.99
CA VAL A 107 2.78 -6.77 -6.78
C VAL A 107 3.01 -5.53 -5.91
N VAL A 108 2.73 -5.66 -4.62
CA VAL A 108 2.95 -4.58 -3.65
C VAL A 108 3.61 -5.12 -2.39
N ARG A 109 4.20 -4.20 -1.63
CA ARG A 109 4.75 -4.44 -0.30
C ARG A 109 4.14 -3.48 0.70
N VAL A 110 3.69 -4.00 1.84
CA VAL A 110 3.26 -3.22 3.01
C VAL A 110 4.09 -3.72 4.19
N ALA A 111 4.86 -2.83 4.81
CA ALA A 111 5.89 -3.23 5.77
C ALA A 111 6.84 -4.31 5.18
N ASP A 112 7.02 -5.44 5.87
CA ASP A 112 7.81 -6.58 5.41
C ASP A 112 7.00 -7.60 4.56
N MET A 113 5.70 -7.36 4.36
CA MET A 113 4.75 -8.28 3.74
C MET A 113 4.63 -8.06 2.24
N VAL A 114 4.63 -9.15 1.47
CA VAL A 114 4.47 -9.12 0.01
C VAL A 114 3.07 -9.62 -0.35
N GLY A 115 2.49 -9.06 -1.39
CA GLY A 115 1.29 -9.59 -2.02
C GLY A 115 0.89 -8.75 -3.20
N ARG A 116 -0.40 -8.49 -3.35
CA ARG A 116 -0.96 -7.85 -4.54
C ARG A 116 -2.00 -6.79 -4.20
N ILE A 117 -2.14 -5.85 -5.13
CA ILE A 117 -3.13 -4.78 -5.10
C ILE A 117 -3.89 -4.76 -6.42
N ARG A 118 -5.20 -4.59 -6.37
CA ARG A 118 -6.06 -4.55 -7.56
C ARG A 118 -7.15 -3.51 -7.40
N THR A 119 -7.49 -2.87 -8.52
CA THR A 119 -8.50 -1.81 -8.58
C THR A 119 -9.78 -2.34 -9.19
N TYR A 120 -10.91 -1.90 -8.64
CA TYR A 120 -12.24 -2.30 -9.07
C TYR A 120 -13.14 -1.08 -9.27
N GLU A 121 -14.10 -1.25 -10.17
CA GLU A 121 -15.33 -0.47 -10.20
C GLU A 121 -16.38 -1.20 -9.37
N LEU A 122 -17.11 -0.46 -8.55
CA LEU A 122 -18.26 -0.96 -7.81
C LEU A 122 -19.52 -0.52 -8.58
N PRO A 123 -20.30 -1.45 -9.17
CA PRO A 123 -21.52 -1.10 -9.89
C PRO A 123 -22.50 -0.33 -9.00
N PRO A 124 -23.28 0.59 -9.57
CA PRO A 124 -23.84 1.70 -8.82
C PRO A 124 -25.06 1.33 -7.99
N ALA A 125 -25.19 2.01 -6.84
CA ALA A 125 -26.51 2.44 -6.33
C ALA A 125 -26.83 3.91 -6.72
N ALA A 126 -25.83 4.76 -7.00
CA ALA A 126 -26.04 6.17 -7.39
C ALA A 126 -24.81 6.89 -8.03
N GLY A 127 -23.81 6.17 -8.54
CA GLY A 127 -22.61 6.76 -9.17
C GLY A 127 -21.42 5.80 -9.26
N ALA A 128 -20.40 6.18 -10.04
CA ALA A 128 -19.15 5.41 -10.14
C ALA A 128 -18.36 5.52 -8.83
N ARG A 129 -18.18 4.38 -8.16
CA ARG A 129 -17.37 4.27 -6.95
C ARG A 129 -16.24 3.30 -7.24
N HIS A 130 -15.02 3.71 -6.93
CA HIS A 130 -13.87 2.86 -7.10
C HIS A 130 -13.53 2.18 -5.78
N ALA A 131 -13.03 0.96 -5.88
CA ALA A 131 -12.43 0.23 -4.78
C ALA A 131 -11.02 -0.22 -5.13
N VAL A 132 -10.20 -0.39 -4.10
CA VAL A 132 -8.84 -0.90 -4.19
C VAL A 132 -8.72 -2.00 -3.14
N GLY A 133 -8.62 -3.23 -3.61
CA GLY A 133 -8.36 -4.40 -2.77
C GLY A 133 -6.86 -4.62 -2.64
N ILE A 134 -6.39 -4.85 -1.42
CA ILE A 134 -5.00 -5.10 -1.06
C ILE A 134 -4.97 -6.37 -0.23
N ALA A 135 -4.10 -7.29 -0.61
CA ALA A 135 -3.84 -8.48 0.18
C ALA A 135 -2.34 -8.75 0.21
N VAL A 136 -1.76 -8.74 1.40
CA VAL A 136 -0.34 -9.07 1.62
C VAL A 136 -0.23 -10.15 2.68
N SER A 137 0.76 -11.04 2.52
CA SER A 137 0.94 -12.20 3.38
C SER A 137 2.17 -12.07 4.27
N ARG A 138 2.06 -12.60 5.49
CA ARG A 138 3.15 -12.85 6.42
C ARG A 138 3.01 -14.26 7.00
N ARG A 139 3.93 -15.16 6.67
CA ARG A 139 3.79 -16.60 7.00
C ARG A 139 2.45 -17.13 6.46
N CYS A 140 1.61 -17.68 7.34
CA CYS A 140 0.27 -18.17 7.03
C CYS A 140 -0.84 -17.12 7.30
N ASP A 141 -0.51 -15.85 7.51
CA ASP A 141 -1.50 -14.82 7.83
C ASP A 141 -1.56 -13.77 6.73
N LEU A 142 -2.73 -13.15 6.56
CA LEU A 142 -2.94 -12.06 5.62
C LEU A 142 -3.25 -10.76 6.35
N LEU A 143 -2.69 -9.66 5.86
CA LEU A 143 -3.28 -8.34 6.03
C LEU A 143 -4.09 -8.09 4.77
N VAL A 144 -5.39 -7.89 4.95
CA VAL A 144 -6.27 -7.49 3.87
C VAL A 144 -6.81 -6.10 4.11
N ALA A 145 -6.99 -5.35 3.03
CA ALA A 145 -7.61 -4.05 3.08
C ALA A 145 -8.44 -3.78 1.83
N VAL A 146 -9.58 -3.14 2.03
CA VAL A 146 -10.38 -2.56 0.96
C VAL A 146 -10.50 -1.07 1.20
N ALA A 147 -9.98 -0.27 0.27
CA ALA A 147 -10.18 1.17 0.24
C ALA A 147 -11.21 1.51 -0.84
N HIS A 148 -12.05 2.51 -0.60
CA HIS A 148 -13.04 2.94 -1.58
C HIS A 148 -13.30 4.44 -1.49
N GLY A 149 -13.84 5.01 -2.57
CA GLY A 149 -14.23 6.42 -2.62
C GLY A 149 -14.86 6.76 -3.96
N ASN A 150 -15.32 8.00 -4.09
CA ASN A 150 -15.97 8.50 -5.31
C ASN A 150 -14.99 9.19 -6.27
N GLY A 151 -13.70 9.19 -5.94
CA GLY A 151 -12.64 9.87 -6.69
C GLY A 151 -11.91 8.94 -7.64
N ASP A 152 -10.78 9.44 -8.15
CA ASP A 152 -9.91 8.67 -9.03
C ASP A 152 -9.33 7.43 -8.31
N ALA A 153 -9.34 6.29 -8.99
CA ALA A 153 -8.82 5.04 -8.44
C ALA A 153 -7.35 5.12 -8.03
N SER A 154 -6.53 5.88 -8.76
CA SER A 154 -5.11 6.04 -8.44
C SER A 154 -4.89 6.89 -7.18
N GLU A 155 -5.79 7.84 -6.91
CA GLU A 155 -5.78 8.64 -5.67
C GLU A 155 -6.14 7.78 -4.46
N ILE A 156 -7.21 7.00 -4.58
CA ILE A 156 -7.63 6.04 -3.53
C ILE A 156 -6.49 5.05 -3.26
N ARG A 157 -5.91 4.48 -4.31
CA ARG A 157 -4.77 3.54 -4.20
C ARG A 157 -3.58 4.17 -3.47
N ARG A 158 -3.17 5.37 -3.86
CA ARG A 158 -2.03 6.08 -3.22
C ARG A 158 -2.33 6.40 -1.76
N ALA A 159 -3.54 6.86 -1.45
CA ALA A 159 -3.95 7.17 -0.09
C ALA A 159 -3.94 5.91 0.80
N ALA A 160 -4.49 4.80 0.30
CA ALA A 160 -4.51 3.51 1.01
C ALA A 160 -3.11 2.99 1.31
N LEU A 161 -2.22 2.96 0.30
CA LEU A 161 -0.84 2.49 0.50
C LEU A 161 -0.05 3.39 1.46
N ALA A 162 -0.22 4.71 1.35
CA ALA A 162 0.41 5.65 2.28
C ALA A 162 -0.08 5.44 3.73
N PHE A 163 -1.36 5.18 3.92
CA PHE A 163 -1.94 4.90 5.24
C PHE A 163 -1.43 3.59 5.85
N LEU A 164 -1.44 2.51 5.06
CA LEU A 164 -0.96 1.20 5.51
C LEU A 164 0.56 1.22 5.82
N ALA A 165 1.32 2.07 5.14
CA ALA A 165 2.75 2.27 5.39
C ALA A 165 3.06 3.10 6.66
N THR A 166 2.05 3.63 7.36
CA THR A 166 2.29 4.35 8.62
C THR A 166 2.81 3.41 9.72
N SER A 167 3.63 3.96 10.62
CA SER A 167 4.19 3.18 11.72
C SER A 167 3.12 2.65 12.68
N GLU A 168 2.01 3.38 12.83
CA GLU A 168 0.86 2.97 13.63
C GLU A 168 0.18 1.73 13.03
N MET A 169 -0.19 1.79 11.75
CA MET A 169 -0.83 0.65 11.07
C MET A 169 0.08 -0.56 10.99
N THR A 170 1.38 -0.35 10.77
CA THR A 170 2.37 -1.42 10.79
C THR A 170 2.42 -2.09 12.17
N ARG A 171 2.54 -1.32 13.26
CA ARG A 171 2.59 -1.89 14.62
C ARG A 171 1.32 -2.64 14.98
N TRP A 172 0.15 -2.05 14.70
CA TRP A 172 -1.13 -2.70 14.99
C TRP A 172 -1.29 -4.01 14.20
N THR A 173 -0.98 -4.00 12.91
CA THR A 173 -1.10 -5.21 12.07
C THR A 173 -0.22 -6.34 12.60
N MET A 174 1.04 -6.04 12.93
CA MET A 174 1.99 -7.04 13.41
C MET A 174 1.56 -7.60 14.78
N ALA A 175 1.06 -6.75 15.67
CA ALA A 175 0.50 -7.20 16.94
C ALA A 175 -0.71 -8.13 16.72
N ALA A 176 -1.66 -7.72 15.88
CA ALA A 176 -2.88 -8.48 15.63
C ALA A 176 -2.60 -9.85 14.97
N MET A 177 -1.64 -9.93 14.04
CA MET A 177 -1.19 -11.19 13.45
C MET A 177 -0.45 -12.10 14.42
N ASP A 178 0.25 -11.52 15.40
CA ASP A 178 0.93 -12.29 16.44
C ASP A 178 -0.02 -12.66 17.61
N GLY A 179 -1.32 -12.31 17.53
CA GLY A 179 -2.31 -12.59 18.56
C GLY A 179 -2.19 -11.71 19.82
N ARG A 180 -1.69 -10.48 19.67
CA ARG A 180 -1.43 -9.52 20.76
C ARG A 180 -2.30 -8.27 20.69
#